data_AF-A0A8H4K0F8-F1
#
_entry.id   AF-A0A8H4K0F8-F1
#
_cell.length_a   1.000
_cell.length_b   1.000
_cell.length_c   1.000
_cell.angle_alpha   90.00
_cell.angle_beta   90.00
_cell.angle_gamma   90.00
#
_symmetry.space_group_name_H-M   'P 1'
#
loop_
_entity.id
_entity.type
_entity.pdbx_description
1 polymer ?
#
loop_
_entity_poly.entity_id
_entity_poly.type
_entity_poly.pdbx_seq_one_letter_code
_entity_poly.pdbx_strand_id
1 'polypeptide(L)'
;MPALTKLDKFHPPAYLKDFEGDQLDRWSKTVNGWFGDEIAGRLPGRSRLTQFFNPTQFAYNKDLPPVPITWVGFPLNVRIRQPTDDARWAYAEDPDNQRAPRGHPDVPLLIRKFHQKNPQTGKDEIIEVKQEREDRWVMDEYLEWSTKKVNGDVQVVSFTCEGPEYWEELAKHNPILTETPIENPAPQEFERNNKILDIYKKLNPDFADQIKGDDLVKEDGTYDIFNKWNGHTDTGTIAHLIQVNNSLSAEIDIAAQATVTRTDLVYGEPITNMLTLCGDGSSYGNPGRNSDPTIGSAVNEVCRLARDKVIPIEATISVQDPVALYMYDADFSSFLLDRTGKRRGNIREMSPIPDGVFDWCDRGDITQNMGLHLRVSIPKGMKTDDGSRDLNVSDLFDQNNGGRYVHYGSQFADYIFMSVSGIVGPKPDKPGLKDWPGNPLPAMSYTEPYLQKPFVEPKVLGPAQDIDVTTKKTNIFSNGEVNAVVTAPDLKLMELRVAAKVGPSDYMGMPEPGPPNGPDFLPIKPKTVK
;
A
#
# COMPACT_ATOMS: atom_id res chain seq x y z
N MET A 1 -36.01 -12.87 -6.00
CA MET A 1 -34.99 -11.97 -5.44
C MET A 1 -33.80 -12.83 -5.06
N PRO A 2 -32.56 -12.43 -5.37
CA PRO A 2 -31.39 -13.16 -4.91
C PRO A 2 -31.42 -13.27 -3.37
N ALA A 3 -30.88 -14.36 -2.84
CA ALA A 3 -30.97 -14.64 -1.42
C ALA A 3 -29.93 -13.79 -0.67
N LEU A 4 -30.39 -12.91 0.22
CA LEU A 4 -29.49 -12.24 1.16
C LEU A 4 -28.99 -13.25 2.18
N THR A 5 -27.67 -13.32 2.37
CA THR A 5 -27.04 -14.22 3.34
C THR A 5 -26.01 -13.49 4.17
N LYS A 6 -25.84 -13.91 5.42
CA LYS A 6 -24.76 -13.40 6.28
C LYS A 6 -23.46 -14.14 5.98
N LEU A 7 -22.34 -13.50 6.28
CA LEU A 7 -21.07 -14.19 6.39
C LEU A 7 -21.02 -14.95 7.73
N ASP A 8 -20.68 -16.23 7.72
CA ASP A 8 -20.66 -17.01 8.97
C ASP A 8 -19.45 -16.62 9.84
N LYS A 9 -18.30 -16.43 9.19
CA LYS A 9 -17.03 -16.00 9.78
C LYS A 9 -16.17 -15.31 8.72
N PHE A 10 -15.28 -14.42 9.14
CA PHE A 10 -14.26 -13.88 8.25
C PHE A 10 -13.21 -14.93 7.94
N HIS A 11 -12.87 -15.06 6.66
CA HIS A 11 -11.78 -15.91 6.21
C HIS A 11 -10.44 -15.17 6.35
N PRO A 12 -9.32 -15.90 6.42
CA PRO A 12 -8.01 -15.29 6.37
C PRO A 12 -7.69 -14.80 4.96
N PRO A 13 -6.74 -13.84 4.79
CA PRO A 13 -6.34 -13.30 3.50
C PRO A 13 -6.16 -14.41 2.45
N ALA A 14 -6.70 -14.23 1.25
CA ALA A 14 -6.67 -15.20 0.15
C ALA A 14 -7.08 -16.65 0.54
N TYR A 15 -7.94 -16.81 1.55
CA TYR A 15 -8.35 -18.12 2.09
C TYR A 15 -7.16 -19.01 2.52
N LEU A 16 -6.09 -18.39 2.99
CA LEU A 16 -4.93 -19.10 3.52
C LEU A 16 -5.35 -20.10 4.61
N LYS A 17 -4.70 -21.27 4.60
CA LYS A 17 -5.07 -22.42 5.43
C LYS A 17 -4.11 -22.64 6.60
N ASP A 18 -3.39 -21.61 7.01
CA ASP A 18 -2.37 -21.76 8.07
C ASP A 18 -3.03 -21.94 9.44
N PHE A 19 -4.19 -21.31 9.67
CA PHE A 19 -5.00 -21.48 10.86
C PHE A 19 -5.69 -22.85 10.90
N GLU A 20 -5.57 -23.53 12.04
CA GLU A 20 -6.16 -24.85 12.29
C GLU A 20 -7.16 -24.81 13.45
N GLY A 21 -8.16 -25.70 13.46
CA GLY A 21 -9.10 -25.82 14.58
C GLY A 21 -9.85 -24.51 14.91
N ASP A 22 -9.82 -24.11 16.19
CA ASP A 22 -10.49 -22.88 16.68
C ASP A 22 -9.71 -21.59 16.35
N GLN A 23 -8.49 -21.69 15.81
CA GLN A 23 -7.68 -20.52 15.46
C GLN A 23 -8.38 -19.64 14.41
N LEU A 24 -9.09 -20.24 13.45
CA LEU A 24 -9.87 -19.51 12.46
C LEU A 24 -11.02 -18.71 13.08
N ASP A 25 -11.66 -19.25 14.13
CA ASP A 25 -12.72 -18.54 14.83
C ASP A 25 -12.16 -17.35 15.62
N ARG A 26 -10.93 -17.48 16.15
CA ARG A 26 -10.21 -16.38 16.82
C ARG A 26 -9.78 -15.30 15.83
N TRP A 27 -9.25 -15.67 14.66
CA TRP A 27 -9.01 -14.73 13.55
C TRP A 27 -10.28 -13.96 13.19
N SER A 28 -11.38 -14.69 12.94
CA SER A 28 -12.65 -14.05 12.60
C SER A 28 -13.15 -13.12 13.69
N LYS A 29 -12.91 -13.44 14.97
CA LYS A 29 -13.28 -12.58 16.09
C LYS A 29 -12.47 -11.28 16.11
N THR A 30 -11.18 -11.34 15.78
CA THR A 30 -10.30 -10.17 15.65
C THR A 30 -10.80 -9.25 14.53
N VAL A 31 -11.00 -9.77 13.32
CA VAL A 31 -11.51 -8.97 12.18
C VAL A 31 -12.90 -8.39 12.49
N ASN A 32 -13.80 -9.19 13.07
CA ASN A 32 -15.12 -8.72 13.49
C ASN A 32 -15.04 -7.58 14.53
N GLY A 33 -14.01 -7.59 15.38
CA GLY A 33 -13.72 -6.51 16.33
C GLY A 33 -13.44 -5.19 15.62
N TRP A 34 -12.56 -5.20 14.61
CA TRP A 34 -12.22 -4.01 13.82
C TRP A 34 -13.45 -3.37 13.17
N PHE A 35 -14.30 -4.17 12.50
CA PHE A 35 -15.58 -3.68 11.96
C PHE A 35 -16.48 -3.10 13.05
N GLY A 36 -16.56 -3.77 14.20
CA GLY A 36 -17.38 -3.34 15.33
C GLY A 36 -16.96 -1.99 15.91
N ASP A 37 -15.66 -1.77 16.05
CA ASP A 37 -15.09 -0.52 16.57
C ASP A 37 -15.30 0.64 15.59
N GLU A 38 -15.10 0.41 14.29
CA GLU A 38 -15.35 1.43 13.26
C GLU A 38 -16.82 1.82 13.19
N ILE A 39 -17.73 0.84 13.11
CA ILE A 39 -19.17 1.10 13.06
C ILE A 39 -19.64 1.85 14.30
N ALA A 40 -19.08 1.54 15.46
CA ALA A 40 -19.45 2.17 16.71
C ALA A 40 -18.91 3.61 16.85
N GLY A 41 -17.94 4.03 16.03
CA GLY A 41 -17.38 5.39 16.05
C GLY A 41 -16.74 5.75 17.40
N ARG A 42 -16.04 4.78 18.02
CA ARG A 42 -15.57 4.91 19.42
C ARG A 42 -14.35 5.81 19.61
N LEU A 43 -13.75 6.31 18.52
CA LEU A 43 -12.59 7.20 18.58
C LEU A 43 -13.00 8.68 18.57
N PRO A 44 -12.22 9.57 19.20
CA PRO A 44 -12.48 11.01 19.19
C PRO A 44 -12.66 11.55 17.77
N GLY A 45 -13.70 12.37 17.55
CA GLY A 45 -14.01 12.96 16.25
C GLY A 45 -14.74 12.03 15.27
N ARG A 46 -14.94 10.75 15.62
CA ARG A 46 -15.72 9.80 14.81
C ARG A 46 -17.18 9.78 15.25
N SER A 47 -18.03 9.44 14.29
CA SER A 47 -19.47 9.27 14.51
C SER A 47 -19.88 7.84 14.20
N ARG A 48 -20.98 7.40 14.78
CA ARG A 48 -21.54 6.08 14.47
C ARG A 48 -21.84 5.98 12.98
N LEU A 49 -21.29 4.96 12.33
CA LEU A 49 -21.49 4.76 10.90
C LEU A 49 -22.88 4.18 10.63
N THR A 50 -23.56 4.77 9.67
CA THR A 50 -24.90 4.35 9.23
C THR A 50 -24.85 3.58 7.92
N GLN A 51 -23.90 3.89 7.03
CA GLN A 51 -23.79 3.31 5.68
C GLN A 51 -22.68 2.24 5.54
N PHE A 52 -21.92 1.96 6.60
CA PHE A 52 -20.97 0.84 6.66
C PHE A 52 -21.58 -0.33 7.44
N PHE A 53 -21.46 -1.56 6.94
CA PHE A 53 -21.98 -2.75 7.62
C PHE A 53 -20.91 -3.81 7.88
N ASN A 54 -21.16 -4.66 8.88
CA ASN A 54 -20.36 -5.85 9.14
C ASN A 54 -21.04 -7.08 8.49
N PRO A 55 -20.39 -7.77 7.54
CA PRO A 55 -20.97 -8.90 6.80
C PRO A 55 -21.37 -10.09 7.68
N THR A 56 -20.78 -10.23 8.88
CA THR A 56 -21.18 -11.28 9.83
C THR A 56 -22.46 -10.95 10.58
N GLN A 57 -22.84 -9.68 10.62
CA GLN A 57 -24.01 -9.20 11.36
C GLN A 57 -25.21 -8.94 10.43
N PHE A 58 -24.96 -8.53 9.18
CA PHE A 58 -25.99 -8.14 8.22
C PHE A 58 -25.91 -9.00 6.95
N ALA A 59 -27.08 -9.41 6.45
CA ALA A 59 -27.16 -10.22 5.25
C ALA A 59 -26.98 -9.34 4.02
N TYR A 60 -26.21 -9.80 3.04
CA TYR A 60 -25.96 -9.12 1.78
C TYR A 60 -26.09 -10.10 0.61
N ASN A 61 -26.17 -9.57 -0.61
CA ASN A 61 -26.27 -10.40 -1.79
C ASN A 61 -24.88 -10.87 -2.23
N LYS A 62 -24.53 -12.11 -1.91
CA LYS A 62 -23.25 -12.73 -2.30
C LYS A 62 -23.14 -13.01 -3.81
N ASP A 63 -24.26 -12.96 -4.54
CA ASP A 63 -24.26 -13.15 -6.00
C ASP A 63 -23.84 -11.87 -6.75
N LEU A 64 -23.81 -10.71 -6.08
CA LEU A 64 -23.25 -9.50 -6.68
C LEU A 64 -21.72 -9.59 -6.67
N PRO A 65 -21.06 -9.33 -7.80
CA PRO A 65 -19.61 -9.30 -7.81
C PRO A 65 -19.11 -8.17 -6.90
N PRO A 66 -18.01 -8.39 -6.15
CA PRO A 66 -17.30 -7.29 -5.51
C PRO A 66 -16.87 -6.25 -6.53
N VAL A 67 -16.71 -5.01 -6.06
CA VAL A 67 -16.14 -3.92 -6.83
C VAL A 67 -14.70 -3.70 -6.35
N PRO A 68 -13.69 -4.05 -7.16
CA PRO A 68 -12.30 -3.75 -6.82
C PRO A 68 -12.05 -2.25 -6.95
N ILE A 69 -11.35 -1.68 -5.97
CA ILE A 69 -10.79 -0.33 -6.04
C ILE A 69 -9.27 -0.51 -6.16
N THR A 70 -8.70 -0.12 -7.29
CA THR A 70 -7.31 -0.44 -7.65
C THR A 70 -6.40 0.78 -7.70
N TRP A 71 -5.12 0.60 -7.36
CA TRP A 71 -4.08 1.62 -7.52
C TRP A 71 -2.72 0.98 -7.83
N VAL A 72 -1.75 1.78 -8.28
CA VAL A 72 -0.37 1.32 -8.55
C VAL A 72 0.40 1.14 -7.25
N GLY A 73 1.13 0.04 -7.11
CA GLY A 73 1.89 -0.32 -5.90
C GLY A 73 3.13 0.54 -5.63
N PHE A 74 3.68 1.23 -6.64
CA PHE A 74 4.79 2.15 -6.43
C PHE A 74 4.34 3.41 -5.63
N PRO A 75 5.02 3.78 -4.53
CA PRO A 75 4.61 4.88 -3.66
C PRO A 75 4.52 6.24 -4.37
N LEU A 76 3.34 6.87 -4.31
CA LEU A 76 3.10 8.17 -4.94
C LEU A 76 4.02 9.25 -4.39
N ASN A 77 4.19 9.28 -3.07
CA ASN A 77 5.01 10.25 -2.35
C ASN A 77 6.48 10.25 -2.82
N VAL A 78 7.03 9.09 -3.21
CA VAL A 78 8.35 8.99 -3.81
C VAL A 78 8.31 9.46 -5.26
N ARG A 79 7.33 8.98 -6.04
CA ARG A 79 7.19 9.29 -7.47
C ARG A 79 7.14 10.79 -7.74
N ILE A 80 6.39 11.56 -6.95
CA ILE A 80 6.22 13.01 -7.17
C ILE A 80 7.39 13.86 -6.69
N ARG A 81 8.27 13.33 -5.83
CA ARG A 81 9.41 14.07 -5.25
C ARG A 81 10.70 13.92 -6.04
N GLN A 82 10.77 12.91 -6.91
CA GLN A 82 11.99 12.55 -7.63
C GLN A 82 11.88 12.95 -9.10
N PRO A 83 12.98 13.43 -9.72
CA PRO A 83 12.93 14.05 -11.04
C PRO A 83 12.85 13.06 -12.21
N THR A 84 13.18 11.78 -11.99
CA THR A 84 13.23 10.73 -13.03
C THR A 84 12.86 9.37 -12.46
N ASP A 85 12.56 8.41 -13.34
CA ASP A 85 12.28 7.03 -12.96
C ASP A 85 13.46 6.37 -12.22
N ASP A 86 14.70 6.50 -12.72
CA ASP A 86 15.86 5.95 -12.01
C ASP A 86 16.04 6.57 -10.62
N ALA A 87 15.78 7.88 -10.49
CA ALA A 87 15.92 8.58 -9.21
C ALA A 87 14.88 8.09 -8.19
N ARG A 88 13.61 7.89 -8.61
CA ARG A 88 12.58 7.34 -7.71
C ARG A 88 12.84 5.89 -7.36
N TRP A 89 13.28 5.06 -8.30
CA TRP A 89 13.58 3.67 -8.02
C TRP A 89 14.77 3.52 -7.07
N ALA A 90 15.84 4.29 -7.29
CA ALA A 90 16.99 4.34 -6.40
C ALA A 90 16.60 4.84 -5.01
N TYR A 91 15.83 5.94 -4.93
CA TYR A 91 15.37 6.50 -3.66
C TYR A 91 14.54 5.50 -2.86
N ALA A 92 13.64 4.76 -3.53
CA ALA A 92 12.81 3.73 -2.92
C ALA A 92 13.56 2.42 -2.59
N GLU A 93 14.86 2.32 -2.86
CA GLU A 93 15.69 1.14 -2.56
C GLU A 93 16.79 1.44 -1.54
N ASP A 94 17.17 2.71 -1.42
CA ASP A 94 18.22 3.17 -0.53
C ASP A 94 17.85 2.86 0.94
N PRO A 95 18.62 2.02 1.65
CA PRO A 95 18.36 1.68 3.05
C PRO A 95 18.23 2.89 3.98
N ASP A 96 18.90 4.00 3.67
CA ASP A 96 18.81 5.23 4.47
C ASP A 96 17.43 5.91 4.34
N ASN A 97 16.77 5.75 3.19
CA ASN A 97 15.41 6.25 2.97
C ASN A 97 14.35 5.26 3.45
N GLN A 98 14.72 4.00 3.71
CA GLN A 98 13.82 3.00 4.24
C GLN A 98 13.54 3.17 5.72
N ARG A 99 14.38 3.89 6.46
CA ARG A 99 14.12 4.24 7.87
C ARG A 99 13.54 5.64 7.96
N ALA A 100 12.61 5.85 8.89
CA ALA A 100 12.11 7.19 9.13
C ALA A 100 13.24 8.10 9.68
N PRO A 101 13.43 9.33 9.16
CA PRO A 101 14.54 10.18 9.53
C PRO A 101 14.42 10.70 10.98
N ARG A 102 15.27 10.17 11.88
CA ARG A 102 15.30 10.48 13.31
C ARG A 102 15.33 11.99 13.58
N GLY A 103 14.35 12.47 14.36
CA GLY A 103 14.26 13.87 14.79
C GLY A 103 13.68 14.86 13.76
N HIS A 104 13.26 14.40 12.58
CA HIS A 104 12.59 15.26 11.59
C HIS A 104 11.20 15.69 12.11
N PRO A 105 10.83 16.99 12.07
CA PRO A 105 9.60 17.49 12.70
C PRO A 105 8.34 16.85 12.11
N ASP A 106 8.38 16.57 10.81
CA ASP A 106 7.25 16.01 10.05
C ASP A 106 7.19 14.47 10.09
N VAL A 107 8.04 13.80 10.87
CA VAL A 107 7.95 12.35 11.09
C VAL A 107 7.11 12.12 12.33
N PRO A 108 5.89 11.55 12.19
CA PRO A 108 5.13 11.16 13.36
C PRO A 108 5.95 10.16 14.16
N LEU A 109 6.21 10.46 15.43
CA LEU A 109 6.50 9.40 16.39
C LEU A 109 5.36 8.39 16.28
N LEU A 110 5.70 7.11 16.21
CA LEU A 110 4.74 6.03 16.28
C LEU A 110 4.03 6.15 17.63
N ILE A 111 2.77 6.59 17.64
CA ILE A 111 1.98 6.68 18.87
C ILE A 111 1.17 5.39 18.99
N ARG A 112 1.68 4.41 19.73
CA ARG A 112 0.88 3.23 20.09
C ARG A 112 -0.07 3.61 21.21
N LYS A 113 -1.36 3.43 20.98
CA LYS A 113 -2.42 3.65 21.98
C LYS A 113 -2.79 2.31 22.61
N PHE A 114 -2.44 2.12 23.87
CA PHE A 114 -2.77 0.91 24.63
C PHE A 114 -3.97 1.19 25.54
N HIS A 115 -5.05 0.41 25.42
CA HIS A 115 -6.16 0.46 26.37
C HIS A 115 -5.78 -0.36 27.62
N GLN A 116 -5.38 0.33 28.69
CA GLN A 116 -5.08 -0.28 29.99
C GLN A 116 -6.21 0.00 30.98
N LYS A 117 -6.48 -0.94 31.90
CA LYS A 117 -7.27 -0.63 33.10
C LYS A 117 -6.42 0.03 34.15
N ASN A 118 -6.85 1.23 34.57
CA ASN A 118 -6.21 1.96 35.64
C ASN A 118 -6.26 1.15 36.96
N PRO A 119 -5.11 0.79 37.56
CA PRO A 119 -5.08 -0.06 38.75
C PRO A 119 -5.74 0.56 39.97
N GLN A 120 -5.80 1.89 40.06
CA GLN A 120 -6.38 2.60 41.21
C GLN A 120 -7.88 2.88 41.04
N THR A 121 -8.36 3.08 39.81
CA THR A 121 -9.74 3.52 39.54
C THR A 121 -10.59 2.49 38.79
N GLY A 122 -9.97 1.44 38.24
CA GLY A 122 -10.63 0.39 37.47
C GLY A 122 -11.18 0.82 36.11
N LYS A 123 -10.96 2.08 35.70
CA LYS A 123 -11.41 2.64 34.42
C LYS A 123 -10.45 2.31 33.29
N ASP A 124 -10.97 2.14 32.09
CA ASP A 124 -10.16 2.02 30.88
C ASP A 124 -9.52 3.39 30.58
N GLU A 125 -8.20 3.40 30.44
CA GLU A 125 -7.37 4.55 30.10
C GLU A 125 -6.53 4.23 28.85
N ILE A 126 -6.34 5.24 28.02
CA ILE A 126 -5.56 5.14 26.79
C ILE A 126 -4.16 5.66 27.09
N ILE A 127 -3.16 4.79 26.98
CA ILE A 127 -1.76 5.14 27.13
C ILE A 127 -1.17 5.34 25.75
N GLU A 128 -0.61 6.51 25.51
CA GLU A 128 0.09 6.86 24.28
C GLU A 128 1.59 6.68 24.46
N VAL A 129 2.16 5.64 23.86
CA VAL A 129 3.60 5.42 23.82
C VAL A 129 4.14 5.96 22.51
N LYS A 130 5.03 6.94 22.59
CA LYS A 130 5.76 7.50 21.45
C LYS A 130 7.01 6.68 21.19
N GLN A 131 7.12 6.09 20.01
CA GLN A 131 8.28 5.31 19.57
C GLN A 131 8.84 5.90 18.27
N GLU A 132 10.16 5.82 18.07
CA GLU A 132 10.74 6.16 16.78
C GLU A 132 10.32 5.12 15.73
N ARG A 133 10.08 5.58 14.50
CA ARG A 133 9.68 4.70 13.39
C ARG A 133 10.90 3.96 12.84
N GLU A 134 10.94 2.66 13.07
CA GLU A 134 11.95 1.72 12.52
C GLU A 134 11.41 0.93 11.31
N ASP A 135 10.31 1.39 10.73
CA ASP A 135 9.60 0.74 9.63
C ASP A 135 10.03 1.20 8.24
N ARG A 136 9.52 0.54 7.17
CA ARG A 136 9.84 0.82 5.74
C ARG A 136 9.20 2.12 5.24
N TRP A 137 9.72 3.25 5.73
CA TRP A 137 9.11 4.58 5.64
C TRP A 137 8.56 4.94 4.26
N VAL A 138 9.35 4.72 3.20
CA VAL A 138 8.98 5.13 1.83
C VAL A 138 8.08 4.14 1.11
N MET A 139 7.96 2.89 1.58
CA MET A 139 7.09 1.86 1.00
C MET A 139 5.66 1.97 1.54
N ASP A 140 5.11 3.18 1.56
CA ASP A 140 3.83 3.57 2.18
C ASP A 140 2.64 3.38 1.23
N GLU A 141 2.51 2.24 0.56
CA GLU A 141 1.48 2.00 -0.49
C GLU A 141 0.92 0.56 -0.48
N TYR A 142 0.89 -0.06 0.70
CA TYR A 142 0.39 -1.44 0.92
C TYR A 142 1.12 -2.54 0.13
N LEU A 143 2.25 -2.18 -0.49
CA LEU A 143 3.17 -3.08 -1.17
C LEU A 143 4.57 -2.77 -0.65
N GLU A 144 5.20 -3.76 0.00
CA GLU A 144 6.57 -3.65 0.50
C GLU A 144 7.44 -4.69 -0.16
N TRP A 145 8.74 -4.42 -0.25
CA TRP A 145 9.68 -5.32 -0.87
C TRP A 145 11.06 -5.32 -0.23
N SER A 146 11.84 -6.34 -0.58
CA SER A 146 13.24 -6.49 -0.23
C SER A 146 14.02 -6.93 -1.46
N THR A 147 15.16 -6.29 -1.72
CA THR A 147 15.97 -6.48 -2.93
C THR A 147 17.37 -6.92 -2.55
N LYS A 148 17.76 -8.13 -2.95
CA LYS A 148 19.13 -8.61 -2.81
C LYS A 148 19.96 -8.19 -4.01
N LYS A 149 21.05 -7.46 -3.78
CA LYS A 149 22.06 -7.18 -4.80
C LYS A 149 23.38 -7.89 -4.51
N VAL A 150 24.08 -8.32 -5.57
CA VAL A 150 25.43 -8.86 -5.51
C VAL A 150 26.26 -8.17 -6.59
N ASN A 151 27.35 -7.51 -6.18
CA ASN A 151 28.19 -6.71 -7.08
C ASN A 151 27.43 -5.63 -7.87
N GLY A 152 26.38 -5.06 -7.27
CA GLY A 152 25.51 -4.07 -7.90
C GLY A 152 24.35 -4.64 -8.72
N ASP A 153 24.36 -5.94 -9.03
CA ASP A 153 23.31 -6.61 -9.80
C ASP A 153 22.21 -7.16 -8.90
N VAL A 154 20.96 -6.98 -9.32
CA VAL A 154 19.79 -7.54 -8.66
C VAL A 154 19.78 -9.06 -8.84
N GLN A 155 19.69 -9.79 -7.73
CA GLN A 155 19.62 -11.25 -7.71
C GLN A 155 18.21 -11.74 -7.40
N VAL A 156 17.56 -11.12 -6.41
CA VAL A 156 16.23 -11.49 -5.93
C VAL A 156 15.51 -10.21 -5.53
N VAL A 157 14.24 -10.13 -5.88
CA VAL A 157 13.30 -9.15 -5.32
C VAL A 157 12.13 -9.94 -4.76
N SER A 158 11.73 -9.65 -3.53
CA SER A 158 10.55 -10.27 -2.93
C SER A 158 9.59 -9.17 -2.53
N PHE A 159 8.32 -9.31 -2.88
CA PHE A 159 7.21 -8.40 -2.57
C PHE A 159 6.20 -9.08 -1.66
N THR A 160 5.57 -8.31 -0.78
CA THR A 160 4.42 -8.77 0.01
C THR A 160 3.38 -7.66 0.17
N CYS A 161 2.14 -8.08 0.35
CA CYS A 161 1.05 -7.24 0.87
C CYS A 161 0.33 -7.90 2.06
N GLU A 162 0.93 -8.92 2.67
CA GLU A 162 0.37 -9.53 3.88
C GLU A 162 0.52 -8.59 5.09
N GLY A 163 -0.60 -8.26 5.75
CA GLY A 163 -0.56 -7.43 6.95
C GLY A 163 0.10 -8.14 8.14
N PRO A 164 0.83 -7.41 9.00
CA PRO A 164 1.47 -7.99 10.18
C PRO A 164 0.46 -8.63 11.14
N GLU A 165 -0.79 -8.16 11.18
CA GLU A 165 -1.81 -8.67 12.10
C GLU A 165 -2.15 -10.14 11.86
N TYR A 166 -2.09 -10.61 10.59
CA TYR A 166 -2.26 -12.02 10.27
C TYR A 166 -1.16 -12.87 10.92
N TRP A 167 0.10 -12.42 10.80
CA TRP A 167 1.27 -13.12 11.30
C TRP A 167 1.36 -13.09 12.83
N GLU A 168 1.04 -11.95 13.43
CA GLU A 168 0.93 -11.81 14.88
C GLU A 168 -0.17 -12.71 15.45
N GLU A 169 -1.34 -12.79 14.80
CA GLU A 169 -2.41 -13.68 15.23
C GLU A 169 -2.02 -15.15 15.04
N LEU A 170 -1.39 -15.51 13.92
CA LEU A 170 -0.88 -16.87 13.70
C LEU A 170 0.15 -17.26 14.77
N ALA A 171 1.03 -16.34 15.18
CA ALA A 171 2.06 -16.56 16.19
C ALA A 171 1.51 -16.75 17.60
N LYS A 172 0.38 -16.12 17.95
CA LYS A 172 -0.29 -16.36 19.25
C LYS A 172 -0.71 -17.82 19.41
N HIS A 173 -1.12 -18.45 18.30
CA HIS A 173 -1.58 -19.85 18.31
C HIS A 173 -0.50 -20.85 17.93
N ASN A 174 0.58 -20.38 17.31
CA ASN A 174 1.72 -21.19 16.90
C ASN A 174 3.03 -20.53 17.36
N PRO A 175 3.32 -20.52 18.67
CA PRO A 175 4.57 -20.00 19.18
C PRO A 175 5.75 -20.68 18.49
N ILE A 176 6.78 -19.93 18.14
CA ILE A 176 7.85 -20.43 17.27
C ILE A 176 8.81 -21.31 18.07
N LEU A 177 9.15 -22.48 17.53
CA LEU A 177 10.17 -23.37 18.08
C LEU A 177 11.56 -22.76 17.90
N THR A 178 12.28 -22.58 18.99
CA THR A 178 13.64 -22.04 19.05
C THR A 178 14.66 -23.16 19.26
N GLU A 179 15.88 -22.99 18.73
CA GLU A 179 17.01 -23.88 19.03
C GLU A 179 17.63 -23.52 20.38
N THR A 180 17.63 -22.22 20.70
CA THR A 180 18.17 -21.70 21.95
C THR A 180 17.08 -21.63 23.02
N PRO A 181 17.34 -22.12 24.25
CA PRO A 181 16.42 -21.94 25.38
C PRO A 181 16.20 -20.46 25.70
N ILE A 182 14.94 -20.07 25.89
CA ILE A 182 14.55 -18.72 26.26
C ILE A 182 14.60 -18.60 27.79
N GLU A 183 15.37 -17.64 28.31
CA GLU A 183 15.59 -17.47 29.75
C GLU A 183 14.32 -17.01 30.48
N ASN A 184 13.59 -16.04 29.90
CA ASN A 184 12.39 -15.44 30.49
C ASN A 184 11.23 -15.43 29.48
N PRO A 185 10.65 -16.59 29.16
CA PRO A 185 9.64 -16.68 28.11
C PRO A 185 8.35 -15.97 28.53
N ALA A 186 7.77 -15.20 27.63
CA ALA A 186 6.42 -14.70 27.79
C ALA A 186 5.43 -15.89 27.92
N PRO A 187 4.34 -15.75 28.71
CA PRO A 187 3.32 -16.80 28.80
C PRO A 187 2.76 -17.16 27.42
N GLN A 188 2.69 -18.46 27.12
CA GLN A 188 2.13 -18.99 25.87
C GLN A 188 1.02 -19.99 26.21
N GLU A 189 -0.11 -19.93 25.49
CA GLU A 189 -1.23 -20.88 25.62
C GLU A 189 -0.90 -22.21 24.91
N PHE A 190 -0.06 -22.18 23.88
CA PHE A 190 0.19 -23.30 22.97
C PHE A 190 1.65 -23.74 22.97
N GLU A 191 1.87 -25.01 22.59
CA GLU A 191 3.22 -25.56 22.42
C GLU A 191 3.94 -24.93 21.23
N ARG A 192 5.25 -24.75 21.38
CA ARG A 192 6.10 -24.21 20.32
C ARG A 192 6.19 -25.18 19.14
N ASN A 193 6.07 -24.69 17.91
CA ASN A 193 6.09 -25.50 16.70
C ASN A 193 6.80 -24.80 15.52
N ASN A 194 6.92 -25.49 14.39
CA ASN A 194 7.64 -25.01 13.21
C ASN A 194 6.76 -24.29 12.17
N LYS A 195 5.45 -24.09 12.41
CA LYS A 195 4.53 -23.64 11.36
C LYS A 195 4.98 -22.32 10.71
N ILE A 196 5.26 -21.29 11.51
CA ILE A 196 5.73 -20.00 10.99
C ILE A 196 7.14 -20.12 10.39
N LEU A 197 8.01 -20.91 11.02
CA LEU A 197 9.37 -21.18 10.51
C LEU A 197 9.32 -21.80 9.10
N ASP A 198 8.44 -22.77 8.88
CA ASP A 198 8.28 -23.47 7.61
C ASP A 198 7.74 -22.52 6.52
N ILE A 199 6.82 -21.61 6.87
CA ILE A 199 6.36 -20.56 5.94
C ILE A 199 7.53 -19.64 5.56
N TYR A 200 8.32 -19.16 6.54
CA TYR A 200 9.50 -18.32 6.25
C TYR A 200 10.49 -19.01 5.32
N LYS A 201 10.76 -20.31 5.54
CA LYS A 201 11.64 -21.11 4.67
C LYS A 201 11.07 -21.28 3.26
N LYS A 202 9.75 -21.48 3.15
CA LYS A 202 9.06 -21.59 1.86
C LYS A 202 9.15 -20.29 1.06
N LEU A 203 8.93 -19.14 1.70
CA LEU A 203 9.02 -17.83 1.05
C LEU A 203 10.46 -17.48 0.62
N ASN A 204 11.46 -18.09 1.26
CA ASN A 204 12.87 -17.75 1.07
C ASN A 204 13.72 -19.01 0.80
N PRO A 205 13.50 -19.72 -0.32
CA PRO A 205 14.11 -21.02 -0.56
C PRO A 205 15.65 -20.98 -0.64
N ASP A 206 16.25 -19.84 -0.98
CA ASP A 206 17.71 -19.65 -1.00
C ASP A 206 18.35 -19.59 0.39
N PHE A 207 17.53 -19.33 1.41
CA PHE A 207 17.95 -19.16 2.79
C PHE A 207 17.29 -20.18 3.72
N ALA A 208 16.53 -21.14 3.19
CA ALA A 208 15.76 -22.09 3.99
C ALA A 208 16.61 -22.85 5.04
N ASP A 209 17.85 -23.20 4.69
CA ASP A 209 18.80 -23.89 5.60
C ASP A 209 19.41 -22.95 6.67
N GLN A 210 19.30 -21.63 6.47
CA GLN A 210 19.86 -20.60 7.35
C GLN A 210 18.82 -20.02 8.30
N ILE A 211 17.54 -20.06 7.94
CA ILE A 211 16.45 -19.51 8.76
C ILE A 211 16.20 -20.44 9.95
N LYS A 212 16.35 -19.87 11.15
CA LYS A 212 16.09 -20.55 12.42
C LYS A 212 14.98 -19.85 13.19
N GLY A 213 14.28 -20.59 14.06
CA GLY A 213 13.26 -19.97 14.92
C GLY A 213 13.82 -18.89 15.84
N ASP A 214 15.08 -19.02 16.26
CA ASP A 214 15.81 -18.01 17.04
C ASP A 214 15.89 -16.67 16.30
N ASP A 215 15.90 -16.67 14.96
CA ASP A 215 15.96 -15.45 14.17
C ASP A 215 14.61 -14.71 14.13
N LEU A 216 13.50 -15.36 14.52
CA LEU A 216 12.12 -14.90 14.31
C LEU A 216 11.41 -14.40 15.58
N VAL A 217 12.10 -14.46 16.73
CA VAL A 217 11.51 -14.15 18.04
C VAL A 217 12.30 -13.07 18.77
N LYS A 218 11.61 -12.36 19.67
CA LYS A 218 12.22 -11.46 20.65
C LYS A 218 12.87 -12.24 21.78
N GLU A 219 13.55 -11.54 22.68
CA GLU A 219 14.19 -12.11 23.88
C GLU A 219 13.21 -12.90 24.78
N ASP A 220 11.92 -12.52 24.79
CA ASP A 220 10.86 -13.21 25.54
C ASP A 220 10.22 -14.38 24.76
N GLY A 221 10.71 -14.67 23.55
CA GLY A 221 10.23 -15.74 22.69
C GLY A 221 8.91 -15.48 21.99
N THR A 222 8.38 -14.26 22.03
CA THR A 222 7.25 -13.82 21.19
C THR A 222 7.72 -13.49 19.77
N TYR A 223 6.83 -13.56 18.80
CA TYR A 223 7.16 -13.26 17.41
C TYR A 223 7.63 -11.80 17.25
N ASP A 224 8.73 -11.62 16.50
CA ASP A 224 9.25 -10.32 16.15
C ASP A 224 8.83 -9.95 14.72
N ILE A 225 7.98 -8.94 14.57
CA ILE A 225 7.59 -8.42 13.24
C ILE A 225 8.77 -7.78 12.50
N PHE A 226 9.80 -7.34 13.23
CA PHE A 226 11.04 -6.74 12.70
C PHE A 226 12.20 -7.73 12.65
N ASN A 227 11.90 -9.04 12.72
CA ASN A 227 12.91 -10.08 12.76
C ASN A 227 13.93 -9.99 11.62
N LYS A 228 15.07 -10.65 11.79
CA LYS A 228 16.20 -10.65 10.84
C LYS A 228 15.81 -10.90 9.37
N TRP A 229 14.79 -11.72 9.12
CA TRP A 229 14.37 -12.09 7.77
C TRP A 229 13.27 -11.21 7.18
N ASN A 230 12.61 -10.39 8.00
CA ASN A 230 11.54 -9.50 7.59
C ASN A 230 11.82 -8.01 7.82
N GLY A 231 12.77 -7.63 8.67
CA GLY A 231 13.05 -6.23 9.02
C GLY A 231 13.94 -5.47 8.03
N HIS A 232 14.52 -6.15 7.05
CA HIS A 232 15.50 -5.58 6.12
C HIS A 232 14.97 -5.50 4.69
N THR A 233 15.44 -4.51 3.94
CA THR A 233 15.04 -4.26 2.55
C THR A 233 16.12 -4.64 1.53
N ASP A 234 17.30 -5.08 1.98
CA ASP A 234 18.48 -5.37 1.15
C ASP A 234 18.88 -6.87 1.13
N THR A 235 18.09 -7.71 1.79
CA THR A 235 18.36 -9.16 1.91
C THR A 235 17.72 -9.99 0.80
N GLY A 236 16.69 -9.44 0.13
CA GLY A 236 15.81 -10.18 -0.78
C GLY A 236 14.77 -11.03 -0.06
N THR A 237 14.64 -10.88 1.27
CA THR A 237 13.70 -11.63 2.11
C THR A 237 12.67 -10.69 2.72
N ILE A 238 11.41 -11.10 2.64
CA ILE A 238 10.26 -10.40 3.24
C ILE A 238 9.13 -11.40 3.38
N ALA A 239 8.40 -11.34 4.49
CA ALA A 239 7.22 -12.16 4.74
C ALA A 239 5.95 -11.29 4.75
N HIS A 240 5.98 -10.17 5.46
CA HIS A 240 4.82 -9.32 5.65
C HIS A 240 5.20 -7.84 5.77
N LEU A 241 4.17 -6.99 5.70
CA LEU A 241 4.26 -5.54 5.84
C LEU A 241 4.75 -5.18 7.25
N ILE A 242 5.60 -4.17 7.36
CA ILE A 242 6.04 -3.60 8.65
C ILE A 242 5.87 -2.08 8.69
N GLN A 243 5.56 -1.45 7.55
CA GLN A 243 5.20 -0.05 7.50
C GLN A 243 3.89 0.15 8.26
N VAL A 244 3.87 1.04 9.25
CA VAL A 244 2.78 1.14 10.23
C VAL A 244 1.43 1.51 9.63
N ASN A 245 1.40 2.32 8.58
CA ASN A 245 0.19 2.70 7.86
C ASN A 245 -0.31 1.56 6.97
N ASN A 246 0.54 0.58 6.64
CA ASN A 246 0.21 -0.58 5.82
C ASN A 246 -0.38 -1.73 6.66
N SER A 247 -1.49 -1.47 7.35
CA SER A 247 -2.13 -2.44 8.26
C SER A 247 -3.52 -2.86 7.75
N LEU A 248 -3.94 -4.09 8.06
CA LEU A 248 -5.28 -4.59 7.69
C LEU A 248 -6.39 -3.81 8.39
N SER A 249 -6.16 -3.39 9.64
CA SER A 249 -7.12 -2.57 10.35
C SER A 249 -7.29 -1.17 9.72
N ALA A 250 -6.23 -0.59 9.15
CA ALA A 250 -6.30 0.70 8.47
C ALA A 250 -7.12 0.65 7.16
N GLU A 251 -7.13 -0.48 6.45
CA GLU A 251 -7.98 -0.70 5.28
C GLU A 251 -9.47 -0.60 5.65
N ILE A 252 -9.88 -1.32 6.69
CA ILE A 252 -11.26 -1.29 7.21
C ILE A 252 -11.60 0.13 7.67
N ASP A 253 -10.69 0.80 8.38
CA ASP A 253 -10.86 2.17 8.84
C ASP A 253 -11.13 3.13 7.67
N ILE A 254 -10.27 3.17 6.66
CA ILE A 254 -10.43 4.06 5.50
C ILE A 254 -11.74 3.78 4.77
N ALA A 255 -12.05 2.51 4.47
CA ALA A 255 -13.29 2.14 3.80
C ALA A 255 -14.53 2.52 4.64
N ALA A 256 -14.47 2.34 5.96
CA ALA A 256 -15.56 2.66 6.87
C ALA A 256 -15.75 4.18 7.01
N GLN A 257 -14.68 4.93 7.29
CA GLN A 257 -14.75 6.38 7.52
C GLN A 257 -15.08 7.15 6.24
N ALA A 258 -14.69 6.64 5.07
CA ALA A 258 -15.07 7.24 3.79
C ALA A 258 -16.59 7.19 3.53
N THR A 259 -17.36 6.36 4.24
CA THR A 259 -18.84 6.38 4.15
C THR A 259 -19.47 7.66 4.68
N VAL A 260 -18.72 8.45 5.46
CA VAL A 260 -19.19 9.73 6.00
C VAL A 260 -19.07 10.80 4.92
N THR A 261 -20.22 11.20 4.36
CA THR A 261 -20.28 12.31 3.41
C THR A 261 -20.04 13.65 4.11
N ARG A 262 -19.20 14.49 3.51
CA ARG A 262 -18.83 15.81 4.05
C ARG A 262 -19.36 16.94 3.19
N THR A 263 -19.65 18.07 3.82
CA THR A 263 -19.88 19.36 3.14
C THR A 263 -18.79 20.35 3.47
N ASP A 264 -18.46 21.22 2.53
CA ASP A 264 -17.56 22.33 2.78
C ASP A 264 -18.16 23.32 3.79
N LEU A 265 -17.31 24.03 4.52
CA LEU A 265 -17.73 24.94 5.58
C LEU A 265 -18.22 26.30 5.08
N VAL A 266 -17.95 26.66 3.82
CA VAL A 266 -18.24 27.98 3.25
C VAL A 266 -19.63 28.00 2.60
N TYR A 267 -19.87 27.06 1.69
CA TYR A 267 -21.07 26.98 0.87
C TYR A 267 -22.03 25.87 1.31
N GLY A 268 -21.54 24.91 2.12
CA GLY A 268 -22.34 23.75 2.52
C GLY A 268 -22.54 22.74 1.37
N GLU A 269 -21.71 22.82 0.33
CA GLU A 269 -21.75 21.94 -0.82
C GLU A 269 -21.01 20.62 -0.53
N PRO A 270 -21.39 19.50 -1.15
CA PRO A 270 -20.70 18.23 -0.96
C PRO A 270 -19.23 18.30 -1.38
N ILE A 271 -18.33 17.76 -0.55
CA ILE A 271 -16.92 17.60 -0.91
C ILE A 271 -16.78 16.39 -1.81
N THR A 272 -16.34 16.60 -3.05
CA THR A 272 -16.17 15.54 -4.07
C THR A 272 -14.74 15.40 -4.58
N ASN A 273 -13.87 16.39 -4.33
CA ASN A 273 -12.44 16.27 -4.64
C ASN A 273 -11.80 15.22 -3.72
N MET A 274 -11.21 14.17 -4.29
CA MET A 274 -10.65 13.04 -3.54
C MET A 274 -9.56 13.43 -2.53
N LEU A 275 -8.70 14.40 -2.87
CA LEU A 275 -7.60 14.83 -1.98
C LEU A 275 -8.15 15.63 -0.80
N THR A 276 -9.05 16.58 -1.08
CA THR A 276 -9.73 17.35 -0.03
C THR A 276 -10.56 16.42 0.84
N LEU A 277 -11.30 15.48 0.26
CA LEU A 277 -12.10 14.51 1.02
C LEU A 277 -11.22 13.67 1.96
N CYS A 278 -10.08 13.16 1.45
CA CYS A 278 -9.15 12.33 2.21
C CYS A 278 -8.45 13.07 3.35
N GLY A 279 -7.89 14.25 3.05
CA GLY A 279 -7.13 15.06 4.00
C GLY A 279 -8.05 15.97 4.82
N ASP A 280 -8.16 17.23 4.41
CA ASP A 280 -8.76 18.29 5.23
C ASP A 280 -10.28 18.12 5.48
N GLY A 281 -10.98 17.49 4.55
CA GLY A 281 -12.43 17.28 4.62
C GLY A 281 -12.83 16.27 5.68
N SER A 282 -12.23 15.07 5.66
CA SER A 282 -12.62 13.95 6.52
C SER A 282 -11.51 13.43 7.42
N SER A 283 -10.25 13.71 7.09
CA SER A 283 -9.04 13.27 7.80
C SER A 283 -8.98 11.76 8.08
N TYR A 284 -9.44 10.95 7.11
CA TYR A 284 -9.41 9.49 7.23
C TYR A 284 -8.12 8.88 6.71
N GLY A 285 -7.30 9.62 5.96
CA GLY A 285 -6.10 9.06 5.33
C GLY A 285 -5.12 10.12 4.82
N ASN A 286 -4.08 9.68 4.14
CA ASN A 286 -3.01 10.52 3.63
C ASN A 286 -3.26 10.91 2.15
N PRO A 287 -3.50 12.19 1.83
CA PRO A 287 -3.73 12.64 0.45
C PRO A 287 -2.50 12.48 -0.47
N GLY A 288 -1.31 12.21 0.08
CA GLY A 288 -0.08 11.97 -0.67
C GLY A 288 0.12 10.52 -1.15
N ARG A 289 -0.81 9.60 -0.86
CA ARG A 289 -0.80 8.19 -1.30
C ARG A 289 -1.65 7.98 -2.54
N ASN A 290 -1.45 6.89 -3.28
CA ASN A 290 -2.38 6.48 -4.33
C ASN A 290 -3.66 5.87 -3.72
N SER A 291 -3.52 5.06 -2.67
CA SER A 291 -4.58 4.26 -2.05
C SER A 291 -5.67 5.12 -1.42
N ASP A 292 -5.34 5.93 -0.42
CA ASP A 292 -6.32 6.47 0.52
C ASP A 292 -7.33 7.41 -0.18
N PRO A 293 -6.89 8.34 -1.06
CA PRO A 293 -7.83 9.17 -1.81
C PRO A 293 -8.70 8.37 -2.77
N THR A 294 -8.13 7.33 -3.40
CA THR A 294 -8.83 6.49 -4.39
C THR A 294 -9.91 5.64 -3.71
N ILE A 295 -9.56 4.93 -2.63
CA ILE A 295 -10.49 4.15 -1.81
C ILE A 295 -11.61 5.05 -1.32
N GLY A 296 -11.24 6.18 -0.70
CA GLY A 296 -12.24 7.01 -0.05
C GLY A 296 -13.17 7.72 -1.03
N SER A 297 -12.67 8.17 -2.19
CA SER A 297 -13.53 8.76 -3.23
C SER A 297 -14.54 7.76 -3.79
N ALA A 298 -14.10 6.54 -4.11
CA ALA A 298 -14.96 5.49 -4.67
C ALA A 298 -16.07 5.09 -3.68
N VAL A 299 -15.70 4.90 -2.41
CA VAL A 299 -16.66 4.63 -1.32
C VAL A 299 -17.64 5.79 -1.14
N ASN A 300 -17.13 7.02 -1.08
CA ASN A 300 -17.94 8.19 -0.75
C ASN A 300 -18.93 8.51 -1.88
N GLU A 301 -18.56 8.28 -3.13
CA GLU A 301 -19.45 8.45 -4.28
C GLU A 301 -20.74 7.64 -4.13
N VAL A 302 -20.63 6.34 -3.82
CA VAL A 302 -21.79 5.47 -3.57
C VAL A 302 -22.63 6.00 -2.40
N CYS A 303 -21.97 6.44 -1.33
CA CYS A 303 -22.66 6.93 -0.13
C CYS A 303 -23.39 8.27 -0.37
N ARG A 304 -22.85 9.15 -1.22
CA ARG A 304 -23.52 10.38 -1.67
C ARG A 304 -24.71 10.07 -2.57
N LEU A 305 -24.57 9.14 -3.52
CA LEU A 305 -25.69 8.73 -4.40
C LEU A 305 -26.86 8.15 -3.59
N ALA A 306 -26.60 7.41 -2.52
CA ALA A 306 -27.65 6.92 -1.62
C ALA A 306 -28.51 8.05 -0.98
N ARG A 307 -28.01 9.28 -0.94
CA ARG A 307 -28.69 10.48 -0.41
C ARG A 307 -29.36 11.32 -1.49
N ASP A 308 -29.11 11.04 -2.77
CA ASP A 308 -29.59 11.85 -3.87
C ASP A 308 -31.13 11.79 -3.93
N LYS A 309 -31.77 12.95 -4.07
CA LYS A 309 -33.25 13.05 -4.11
C LYS A 309 -33.84 12.54 -5.42
N VAL A 310 -33.04 12.52 -6.49
CA VAL A 310 -33.42 12.07 -7.82
C VAL A 310 -33.19 10.57 -7.95
N ILE A 311 -32.08 10.05 -7.43
CA ILE A 311 -31.72 8.63 -7.51
C ILE A 311 -31.32 8.09 -6.13
N PRO A 312 -32.28 7.89 -5.20
CA PRO A 312 -31.96 7.27 -3.92
C PRO A 312 -31.67 5.77 -4.13
N ILE A 313 -30.43 5.35 -3.85
CA ILE A 313 -30.05 3.94 -3.82
C ILE A 313 -30.04 3.46 -2.36
N GLU A 314 -30.77 2.39 -2.06
CA GLU A 314 -30.76 1.76 -0.72
C GLU A 314 -29.53 0.86 -0.54
N ALA A 315 -28.34 1.46 -0.50
CA ALA A 315 -27.06 0.76 -0.41
C ALA A 315 -26.33 1.07 0.90
N THR A 316 -25.95 0.03 1.61
CA THR A 316 -24.79 0.06 2.53
C THR A 316 -23.58 -0.52 1.82
N ILE A 317 -22.39 -0.21 2.32
CA ILE A 317 -21.17 -0.79 1.79
C ILE A 317 -20.36 -1.47 2.88
N SER A 318 -19.51 -2.40 2.49
CA SER A 318 -18.56 -3.07 3.35
C SER A 318 -17.33 -3.49 2.55
N VAL A 319 -16.33 -4.01 3.23
CA VAL A 319 -15.16 -4.64 2.60
C VAL A 319 -15.48 -6.12 2.33
N GLN A 320 -15.07 -6.60 1.16
CA GLN A 320 -15.23 -7.99 0.71
C GLN A 320 -14.42 -8.93 1.60
N ASP A 321 -15.00 -10.09 1.93
CA ASP A 321 -14.28 -11.21 2.55
C ASP A 321 -13.62 -12.08 1.47
N PRO A 322 -12.37 -12.56 1.66
CA PRO A 322 -11.49 -12.33 2.81
C PRO A 322 -10.88 -10.93 2.81
N VAL A 323 -10.89 -10.30 3.98
CA VAL A 323 -10.39 -8.93 4.17
C VAL A 323 -8.88 -8.91 4.06
N ALA A 324 -8.38 -8.31 2.98
CA ALA A 324 -6.99 -7.98 2.78
C ALA A 324 -6.82 -7.02 1.60
N LEU A 325 -5.62 -6.47 1.53
CA LEU A 325 -5.09 -5.81 0.35
C LEU A 325 -4.40 -6.85 -0.51
N TYR A 326 -4.71 -6.87 -1.79
CA TYR A 326 -4.17 -7.86 -2.72
C TYR A 326 -3.35 -7.20 -3.80
N MET A 327 -2.26 -7.86 -4.21
CA MET A 327 -1.76 -7.71 -5.57
C MET A 327 -2.87 -8.26 -6.48
N TYR A 328 -3.67 -7.34 -7.00
CA TYR A 328 -4.89 -7.64 -7.76
C TYR A 328 -4.54 -8.03 -9.18
N ASP A 329 -3.58 -7.32 -9.77
CA ASP A 329 -3.06 -7.61 -11.11
C ASP A 329 -1.58 -7.26 -11.16
N ALA A 330 -0.86 -7.89 -12.09
CA ALA A 330 0.52 -7.54 -12.39
C ALA A 330 0.84 -7.83 -13.87
N ASP A 331 1.36 -6.83 -14.57
CA ASP A 331 1.71 -6.96 -15.98
C ASP A 331 3.22 -6.82 -16.21
N PHE A 332 3.89 -7.97 -16.34
CA PHE A 332 5.32 -8.02 -16.67
C PHE A 332 5.58 -8.39 -18.14
N SER A 333 4.58 -8.25 -19.02
CA SER A 333 4.68 -8.67 -20.42
C SER A 333 5.69 -7.87 -21.25
N SER A 334 6.08 -6.68 -20.79
CA SER A 334 7.12 -5.86 -21.41
C SER A 334 8.54 -6.32 -21.11
N PHE A 335 8.72 -7.24 -20.17
CA PHE A 335 10.05 -7.72 -19.80
C PHE A 335 10.53 -8.82 -20.75
N LEU A 336 11.80 -8.75 -21.12
CA LEU A 336 12.52 -9.77 -21.87
C LEU A 336 13.81 -10.15 -21.13
N LEU A 337 14.32 -11.34 -21.41
CA LEU A 337 15.58 -11.84 -20.86
C LEU A 337 16.71 -11.68 -21.87
N ASP A 338 17.75 -10.92 -21.52
CA ASP A 338 19.00 -10.85 -22.28
C ASP A 338 19.91 -12.04 -21.92
N ARG A 339 19.76 -13.13 -22.67
CA ARG A 339 20.54 -14.35 -22.48
C ARG A 339 22.04 -14.19 -22.78
N THR A 340 22.44 -13.11 -23.48
CA THR A 340 23.85 -12.85 -23.72
C THR A 340 24.55 -12.37 -22.44
N GLY A 341 23.80 -11.80 -21.49
CA GLY A 341 24.31 -11.18 -20.27
C GLY A 341 25.18 -9.93 -20.53
N LYS A 342 25.23 -9.43 -21.76
CA LYS A 342 26.06 -8.28 -22.17
C LYS A 342 25.38 -6.94 -21.93
N ARG A 343 24.06 -6.95 -21.70
CA ARG A 343 23.23 -5.79 -21.37
C ARG A 343 23.33 -4.64 -22.39
N ARG A 344 23.17 -4.97 -23.67
CA ARG A 344 23.35 -4.02 -24.79
C ARG A 344 22.07 -3.35 -25.31
N GLY A 345 20.90 -3.74 -24.80
CA GLY A 345 19.61 -3.23 -25.26
C GLY A 345 19.21 -3.73 -26.66
N ASN A 346 19.81 -4.81 -27.16
CA ASN A 346 19.43 -5.39 -28.45
C ASN A 346 18.27 -6.37 -28.27
N ILE A 347 17.04 -5.84 -28.31
CA ILE A 347 15.79 -6.61 -28.16
C ILE A 347 15.71 -7.83 -29.10
N ARG A 348 16.33 -7.77 -30.29
CA ARG A 348 16.30 -8.89 -31.26
C ARG A 348 17.08 -10.12 -30.81
N GLU A 349 17.98 -9.97 -29.84
CA GLU A 349 18.77 -11.05 -29.24
C GLU A 349 18.20 -11.52 -27.90
N MET A 350 17.10 -10.91 -27.44
CA MET A 350 16.46 -11.25 -26.17
C MET A 350 15.39 -12.33 -26.35
N SER A 351 15.10 -13.05 -25.27
CA SER A 351 14.09 -14.11 -25.24
C SER A 351 12.91 -13.73 -24.34
N PRO A 352 11.73 -14.35 -24.52
CA PRO A 352 10.66 -14.28 -23.53
C PRO A 352 11.15 -14.70 -22.15
N ILE A 353 10.51 -14.17 -21.11
CA ILE A 353 10.80 -14.53 -19.72
C ILE A 353 10.48 -16.01 -19.47
N PRO A 354 11.42 -16.80 -18.95
CA PRO A 354 11.18 -18.18 -18.55
C PRO A 354 10.18 -18.31 -17.39
N ASP A 355 9.47 -19.43 -17.34
CA ASP A 355 8.62 -19.78 -16.19
C ASP A 355 9.44 -19.80 -14.89
N GLY A 356 8.79 -19.42 -13.78
CA GLY A 356 9.42 -19.36 -12.45
C GLY A 356 10.28 -18.12 -12.21
N VAL A 357 10.39 -17.19 -13.17
CA VAL A 357 11.01 -15.89 -12.90
C VAL A 357 10.15 -15.03 -11.98
N PHE A 358 8.84 -14.99 -12.26
CA PHE A 358 7.82 -14.37 -11.40
C PHE A 358 7.09 -15.49 -10.66
N ASP A 359 7.49 -15.74 -9.42
CA ASP A 359 6.97 -16.83 -8.57
C ASP A 359 6.06 -16.27 -7.48
N TRP A 360 4.80 -16.71 -7.43
CA TRP A 360 3.82 -16.27 -6.44
C TRP A 360 3.90 -17.04 -5.11
N CYS A 361 4.93 -17.89 -4.95
CA CYS A 361 5.29 -18.58 -3.70
C CYS A 361 4.19 -19.46 -3.10
N ASP A 362 3.18 -19.84 -3.89
CA ASP A 362 1.90 -20.39 -3.45
C ASP A 362 1.27 -19.60 -2.28
N ARG A 363 1.40 -18.27 -2.31
CA ARG A 363 0.91 -17.38 -1.27
C ARG A 363 -0.13 -16.44 -1.87
N GLY A 364 -1.39 -16.84 -1.71
CA GLY A 364 -2.50 -16.27 -2.45
C GLY A 364 -2.64 -16.85 -3.86
N ASP A 365 -3.54 -16.28 -4.65
CA ASP A 365 -3.79 -16.69 -6.03
C ASP A 365 -4.08 -15.47 -6.90
N ILE A 366 -3.06 -15.06 -7.67
CA ILE A 366 -3.18 -13.92 -8.60
C ILE A 366 -4.25 -14.16 -9.69
N THR A 367 -4.55 -15.40 -10.04
CA THR A 367 -5.57 -15.72 -11.06
C THR A 367 -6.99 -15.46 -10.56
N GLN A 368 -7.16 -15.34 -9.24
CA GLN A 368 -8.38 -14.91 -8.57
C GLN A 368 -8.27 -13.47 -8.06
N ASN A 369 -7.26 -12.72 -8.52
CA ASN A 369 -6.93 -11.36 -8.07
C ASN A 369 -6.64 -11.26 -6.56
N MET A 370 -6.09 -12.33 -5.96
CA MET A 370 -5.76 -12.45 -4.54
C MET A 370 -4.29 -12.78 -4.33
N GLY A 371 -3.36 -12.16 -5.08
CA GLY A 371 -1.92 -12.35 -4.90
C GLY A 371 -1.44 -11.71 -3.58
N LEU A 372 -0.64 -12.44 -2.80
CA LEU A 372 -0.12 -11.95 -1.50
C LEU A 372 1.41 -11.81 -1.47
N HIS A 373 2.13 -12.69 -2.16
CA HIS A 373 3.59 -12.67 -2.23
C HIS A 373 4.06 -12.89 -3.67
N LEU A 374 5.08 -12.14 -4.09
CA LEU A 374 5.72 -12.30 -5.39
C LEU A 374 7.22 -12.28 -5.20
N ARG A 375 7.90 -13.33 -5.66
CA ARG A 375 9.35 -13.41 -5.71
C ARG A 375 9.82 -13.37 -7.16
N VAL A 376 10.69 -12.41 -7.46
CA VAL A 376 11.34 -12.22 -8.75
C VAL A 376 12.78 -12.71 -8.67
N SER A 377 13.12 -13.76 -9.41
CA SER A 377 14.48 -14.30 -9.45
C SER A 377 14.74 -15.08 -10.73
N ILE A 378 15.98 -15.15 -11.22
CA ILE A 378 16.30 -16.10 -12.29
C ILE A 378 16.42 -17.52 -11.70
N PRO A 379 15.75 -18.53 -12.28
CA PRO A 379 15.90 -19.93 -11.84
C PRO A 379 17.37 -20.37 -11.80
N LYS A 380 17.75 -21.08 -10.72
CA LYS A 380 19.13 -21.51 -10.49
C LYS A 380 19.69 -22.32 -11.66
N GLY A 381 20.95 -22.05 -12.00
CA GLY A 381 21.71 -22.78 -13.02
C GLY A 381 21.49 -22.28 -14.45
N MET A 382 20.64 -21.26 -14.66
CA MET A 382 20.52 -20.62 -15.97
C MET A 382 21.77 -19.76 -16.24
N LYS A 383 22.49 -20.09 -17.31
CA LYS A 383 23.74 -19.42 -17.70
C LYS A 383 23.53 -18.53 -18.92
N THR A 384 24.44 -17.58 -19.09
CA THR A 384 24.58 -16.84 -20.36
C THR A 384 24.83 -17.82 -21.52
N ASP A 385 24.50 -17.41 -22.75
CA ASP A 385 24.64 -18.28 -23.93
C ASP A 385 26.09 -18.73 -24.19
N ASP A 386 27.08 -17.95 -23.73
CA ASP A 386 28.50 -18.31 -23.79
C ASP A 386 28.99 -19.11 -22.56
N GLY A 387 28.12 -19.36 -21.59
CA GLY A 387 28.42 -20.10 -20.36
C GLY A 387 29.31 -19.36 -19.37
N SER A 388 29.62 -18.08 -19.60
CA SER A 388 30.60 -17.33 -18.80
C SER A 388 30.15 -17.02 -17.37
N ARG A 389 28.84 -16.85 -17.13
CA ARG A 389 28.27 -16.64 -15.79
C ARG A 389 26.82 -17.10 -15.70
N ASP A 390 26.32 -17.19 -14.47
CA ASP A 390 24.88 -17.35 -14.22
C ASP A 390 24.15 -16.03 -14.56
N LEU A 391 22.95 -16.16 -15.12
CA LEU A 391 22.02 -15.05 -15.35
C LEU A 391 21.42 -14.59 -14.02
N ASN A 392 21.10 -13.30 -13.93
CA ASN A 392 20.48 -12.69 -12.77
C ASN A 392 19.36 -11.72 -13.17
N VAL A 393 18.63 -11.18 -12.19
CA VAL A 393 17.46 -10.33 -12.45
C VAL A 393 17.85 -9.05 -13.20
N SER A 394 19.08 -8.55 -13.04
CA SER A 394 19.58 -7.42 -13.83
C SER A 394 19.79 -7.72 -15.32
N ASP A 395 19.67 -8.98 -15.76
CA ASP A 395 19.63 -9.35 -17.17
C ASP A 395 18.22 -9.25 -17.78
N LEU A 396 17.22 -8.91 -16.98
CA LEU A 396 15.90 -8.55 -17.46
C LEU A 396 15.90 -7.13 -18.04
N PHE A 397 15.25 -6.99 -19.18
CA PHE A 397 15.10 -5.74 -19.91
C PHE A 397 13.62 -5.41 -20.08
N ASP A 398 13.20 -4.29 -19.52
CA ASP A 398 11.88 -3.73 -19.71
C ASP A 398 11.85 -2.93 -21.02
N GLN A 399 10.98 -3.33 -21.95
CA GLN A 399 10.80 -2.64 -23.23
C GLN A 399 10.02 -1.32 -23.10
N ASN A 400 9.31 -1.11 -21.99
CA ASN A 400 8.64 0.15 -21.70
C ASN A 400 9.64 1.20 -21.18
N ASN A 401 9.15 2.41 -20.87
CA ASN A 401 9.94 3.49 -20.23
C ASN A 401 11.26 3.85 -20.95
N GLY A 402 11.27 3.72 -22.28
CA GLY A 402 12.42 4.00 -23.12
C GLY A 402 13.45 2.87 -23.20
N GLY A 403 13.13 1.66 -22.71
CA GLY A 403 13.98 0.48 -22.83
C GLY A 403 15.09 0.46 -21.79
N ARG A 404 14.93 -0.29 -20.69
CA ARG A 404 15.87 -0.26 -19.56
C ARG A 404 16.10 -1.63 -18.95
N TYR A 405 17.33 -1.89 -18.50
CA TYR A 405 17.62 -3.07 -17.69
C TYR A 405 17.15 -2.87 -16.25
N VAL A 406 16.96 -3.98 -15.54
CA VAL A 406 16.63 -3.94 -14.12
C VAL A 406 17.85 -3.59 -13.29
N HIS A 407 17.82 -2.42 -12.65
CA HIS A 407 18.84 -1.94 -11.72
C HIS A 407 18.32 -1.90 -10.27
N TYR A 408 17.00 -1.90 -10.08
CA TYR A 408 16.31 -1.76 -8.81
C TYR A 408 15.14 -2.73 -8.73
N GLY A 409 14.87 -3.30 -7.55
CA GLY A 409 13.69 -4.13 -7.38
C GLY A 409 12.39 -3.32 -7.44
N SER A 410 12.44 -2.10 -6.95
CA SER A 410 11.36 -1.11 -6.99
C SER A 410 10.83 -0.80 -8.41
N GLN A 411 11.57 -1.14 -9.47
CA GLN A 411 11.07 -1.08 -10.86
C GLN A 411 9.82 -1.95 -11.08
N PHE A 412 9.73 -3.11 -10.44
CA PHE A 412 8.59 -4.00 -10.61
C PHE A 412 7.32 -3.48 -9.92
N ALA A 413 7.44 -2.61 -8.91
CA ALA A 413 6.29 -2.06 -8.20
C ALA A 413 5.41 -1.15 -9.08
N ASP A 414 5.95 -0.60 -10.17
CA ASP A 414 5.14 0.14 -11.15
C ASP A 414 4.16 -0.74 -11.93
N TYR A 415 4.45 -2.03 -11.98
CA TYR A 415 3.70 -3.03 -12.75
C TYR A 415 2.75 -3.86 -11.88
N ILE A 416 2.72 -3.60 -10.58
CA ILE A 416 1.85 -4.30 -9.61
C ILE A 416 0.70 -3.37 -9.26
N PHE A 417 -0.52 -3.82 -9.49
CA PHE A 417 -1.75 -3.11 -9.12
C PHE A 417 -2.30 -3.72 -7.85
N MET A 418 -2.40 -2.89 -6.82
CA MET A 418 -2.99 -3.23 -5.53
C MET A 418 -4.49 -3.02 -5.57
N SER A 419 -5.23 -3.71 -4.70
CA SER A 419 -6.65 -3.43 -4.49
C SER A 419 -7.14 -3.69 -3.08
N VAL A 420 -8.25 -3.02 -2.76
CA VAL A 420 -9.27 -3.50 -1.81
C VAL A 420 -10.57 -3.68 -2.57
N SER A 421 -11.38 -4.68 -2.20
CA SER A 421 -12.67 -4.93 -2.82
C SER A 421 -13.83 -4.56 -1.91
N GLY A 422 -14.80 -3.83 -2.46
CA GLY A 422 -16.02 -3.44 -1.76
C GLY A 422 -17.21 -4.32 -2.13
N ILE A 423 -18.15 -4.47 -1.20
CA ILE A 423 -19.46 -5.10 -1.42
C ILE A 423 -20.59 -4.16 -1.04
N VAL A 424 -21.73 -4.33 -1.71
CA VAL A 424 -22.96 -3.59 -1.41
C VAL A 424 -23.91 -4.48 -0.63
N GLY A 425 -24.40 -3.97 0.48
CA GLY A 425 -25.43 -4.57 1.32
C GLY A 425 -26.76 -3.83 1.18
N PRO A 426 -27.87 -4.48 1.59
CA PRO A 426 -29.13 -3.79 1.74
C PRO A 426 -29.02 -2.71 2.85
N LYS A 427 -29.94 -1.76 2.82
CA LYS A 427 -30.16 -0.86 3.96
C LYS A 427 -30.36 -1.67 5.25
N PRO A 428 -29.81 -1.25 6.42
CA PRO A 428 -29.96 -2.01 7.65
C PRO A 428 -31.42 -1.95 8.14
N ASP A 429 -32.06 -3.10 8.33
CA ASP A 429 -33.44 -3.26 8.80
C ASP A 429 -33.62 -2.97 10.30
N LYS A 430 -33.20 -1.79 10.78
CA LYS A 430 -33.46 -1.34 12.16
C LYS A 430 -34.60 -0.31 12.21
N PRO A 431 -35.78 -0.66 12.76
CA PRO A 431 -36.85 0.30 13.04
C PRO A 431 -36.31 1.42 13.93
N GLY A 432 -36.56 2.68 13.57
CA GLY A 432 -36.07 3.83 14.32
C GLY A 432 -34.66 4.32 13.95
N LEU A 433 -34.02 3.80 12.90
CA LEU A 433 -32.99 4.56 12.16
C LEU A 433 -33.66 5.81 11.55
N LYS A 434 -33.63 6.93 12.30
CA LYS A 434 -34.22 8.20 11.87
C LYS A 434 -33.40 8.92 10.79
N ASP A 435 -32.09 8.69 10.79
CA ASP A 435 -31.12 9.43 9.97
C ASP A 435 -30.42 8.50 8.96
N TRP A 436 -31.18 7.73 8.14
CA TRP A 436 -30.61 7.05 6.97
C TRP A 436 -30.80 7.92 5.72
N PRO A 437 -29.80 8.06 4.83
CA PRO A 437 -28.45 7.49 4.96
C PRO A 437 -27.60 8.20 6.03
N GLY A 438 -27.97 9.44 6.38
CA GLY A 438 -27.37 10.27 7.42
C GLY A 438 -27.76 11.72 7.17
N ASN A 439 -27.17 12.66 7.90
CA ASN A 439 -26.94 14.01 7.39
C ASN A 439 -25.47 14.16 7.00
N PRO A 440 -25.12 14.92 5.95
CA PRO A 440 -23.73 15.23 5.68
C PRO A 440 -23.16 15.99 6.87
N LEU A 441 -21.93 15.70 7.24
CA LEU A 441 -21.26 16.42 8.31
C LEU A 441 -20.42 17.56 7.71
N PRO A 442 -20.29 18.70 8.41
CA PRO A 442 -19.29 19.67 8.01
C PRO A 442 -17.88 19.04 7.97
N ALA A 443 -17.01 19.60 7.13
CA ALA A 443 -15.58 19.25 7.10
C ALA A 443 -14.95 19.33 8.50
N MET A 444 -13.98 18.44 8.80
CA MET A 444 -13.33 18.41 10.12
C MET A 444 -12.24 19.46 10.29
N SER A 445 -11.64 19.93 9.20
CA SER A 445 -10.81 21.11 9.20
C SER A 445 -11.33 22.13 8.19
N TYR A 446 -11.02 23.41 8.44
CA TYR A 446 -11.17 24.47 7.46
C TYR A 446 -9.81 24.64 6.78
N THR A 447 -9.65 24.03 5.62
CA THR A 447 -8.76 24.59 4.62
C THR A 447 -9.66 25.14 3.52
N GLU A 448 -9.36 26.34 3.04
CA GLU A 448 -9.98 26.80 1.80
C GLU A 448 -9.88 25.70 0.75
N PRO A 449 -10.87 25.55 -0.15
CA PRO A 449 -10.77 24.57 -1.21
C PRO A 449 -9.37 24.65 -1.79
N TYR A 450 -8.75 23.50 -2.02
CA TYR A 450 -7.62 23.36 -2.92
C TYR A 450 -8.12 23.79 -4.32
N LEU A 451 -8.39 25.10 -4.49
CA LEU A 451 -8.21 25.80 -5.74
C LEU A 451 -6.79 25.44 -6.11
N GLN A 452 -6.64 24.60 -7.12
CA GLN A 452 -5.44 24.60 -7.92
C GLN A 452 -5.19 26.07 -8.28
N LYS A 453 -4.38 26.76 -7.47
CA LYS A 453 -3.67 27.93 -7.96
C LYS A 453 -2.96 27.41 -9.20
N PRO A 454 -3.10 28.07 -10.37
CA PRO A 454 -2.46 27.59 -11.59
C PRO A 454 -1.00 27.30 -11.27
N PHE A 455 -0.55 26.10 -11.64
CA PHE A 455 0.83 25.68 -11.49
C PHE A 455 1.76 26.81 -11.94
N VAL A 456 2.48 27.39 -10.99
CA VAL A 456 3.59 28.31 -11.29
C VAL A 456 4.81 27.42 -11.43
N GLU A 457 5.41 27.40 -12.62
CA GLU A 457 6.65 26.66 -12.89
C GLU A 457 7.72 26.97 -11.80
N PRO A 458 8.34 25.96 -11.17
CA PRO A 458 9.39 26.19 -10.18
C PRO A 458 10.63 26.78 -10.85
N LYS A 459 11.26 27.76 -10.18
CA LYS A 459 12.49 28.38 -10.66
C LYS A 459 13.71 27.53 -10.33
N VAL A 460 14.46 27.16 -11.37
CA VAL A 460 15.76 26.50 -11.25
C VAL A 460 16.79 27.49 -10.69
N LEU A 461 17.42 27.13 -9.56
CA LEU A 461 18.66 27.74 -9.10
C LEU A 461 19.77 27.45 -10.10
N GLY A 462 20.40 28.51 -10.64
CA GLY A 462 21.63 28.39 -11.43
C GLY A 462 22.84 27.93 -10.58
N PRO A 463 23.99 27.64 -11.21
CA PRO A 463 25.15 27.05 -10.55
C PRO A 463 25.80 28.04 -9.57
N ALA A 464 26.43 27.49 -8.53
CA ALA A 464 27.09 28.22 -7.45
C ALA A 464 28.08 29.27 -7.97
N GLN A 465 27.98 30.50 -7.47
CA GLN A 465 29.05 31.48 -7.51
C GLN A 465 29.49 31.77 -6.08
N ASP A 466 30.80 31.65 -5.85
CA ASP A 466 31.51 31.91 -4.59
C ASP A 466 31.15 33.27 -4.01
N ILE A 467 30.61 33.30 -2.79
CA ILE A 467 30.54 34.53 -1.99
C ILE A 467 31.01 34.24 -0.56
N ASP A 468 32.01 35.04 -0.22
CA ASP A 468 32.89 35.11 0.94
C ASP A 468 32.16 35.18 2.30
N VAL A 469 32.59 34.32 3.23
CA VAL A 469 32.07 34.21 4.60
C VAL A 469 32.76 35.23 5.49
N THR A 470 32.51 36.52 5.29
CA THR A 470 32.83 37.52 6.33
C THR A 470 31.91 38.74 6.28
N THR A 471 31.45 39.12 7.48
CA THR A 471 30.82 40.39 7.88
C THR A 471 29.29 40.50 7.92
N LYS A 472 28.83 40.80 9.16
CA LYS A 472 27.57 41.39 9.62
C LYS A 472 26.40 40.46 10.00
N LYS A 473 26.49 40.00 11.25
CA LYS A 473 25.38 39.98 12.21
C LYS A 473 24.66 41.34 12.21
N THR A 474 23.34 41.34 12.01
CA THR A 474 22.34 42.06 12.82
C THR A 474 20.94 41.74 12.30
N ASN A 475 20.10 41.22 13.21
CA ASN A 475 18.64 41.36 13.30
C ASN A 475 17.85 41.63 12.00
N ILE A 476 16.98 40.69 11.63
CA ILE A 476 15.51 40.84 11.56
C ILE A 476 14.94 39.42 11.39
N PHE A 477 14.45 38.84 12.49
CA PHE A 477 13.42 37.82 12.47
C PHE A 477 12.16 38.47 13.02
N SER A 478 11.25 38.84 12.13
CA SER A 478 9.87 39.17 12.48
C SER A 478 9.00 39.07 11.23
N ASN A 479 8.23 37.98 11.15
CA ASN A 479 7.01 37.78 10.36
C ASN A 479 7.12 37.79 8.82
N GLY A 480 6.63 36.70 8.21
CA GLY A 480 5.94 36.73 6.91
C GLY A 480 6.79 36.31 5.70
N GLU A 481 6.27 35.29 5.00
CA GLU A 481 6.42 34.92 3.57
C GLU A 481 7.60 35.51 2.76
N VAL A 482 8.35 34.62 2.10
CA VAL A 482 9.15 34.96 0.92
C VAL A 482 8.92 33.95 -0.21
N ASN A 483 8.05 34.33 -1.15
CA ASN A 483 7.95 33.74 -2.49
C ASN A 483 9.04 34.33 -3.40
N ALA A 484 9.76 33.50 -4.16
CA ALA A 484 10.84 33.91 -5.06
C ALA A 484 10.35 34.42 -6.45
N VAL A 485 11.22 35.11 -7.20
CA VAL A 485 10.80 36.10 -8.23
C VAL A 485 11.35 35.83 -9.66
N VAL A 486 10.52 36.12 -10.67
CA VAL A 486 10.82 36.08 -12.11
C VAL A 486 11.45 37.40 -12.58
N THR A 487 12.42 37.38 -13.50
CA THR A 487 13.03 38.60 -14.07
C THR A 487 12.78 38.72 -15.57
N ALA A 488 12.92 39.94 -16.12
CA ALA A 488 12.60 40.29 -17.51
C ALA A 488 13.27 39.45 -18.63
N PRO A 489 14.47 38.86 -18.44
CA PRO A 489 15.04 37.90 -19.41
C PRO A 489 14.26 36.58 -19.50
N ASP A 490 13.62 36.13 -18.41
CA ASP A 490 12.81 34.90 -18.36
C ASP A 490 11.56 35.03 -19.24
N LEU A 491 10.95 36.23 -19.26
CA LEU A 491 9.83 36.56 -20.14
C LEU A 491 10.20 36.45 -21.63
N LYS A 492 11.43 36.84 -22.00
CA LYS A 492 11.87 36.82 -23.40
C LYS A 492 12.15 35.40 -23.93
N LEU A 493 12.49 34.46 -23.05
CA LEU A 493 12.64 33.04 -23.38
C LEU A 493 11.27 32.33 -23.48
N MET A 494 10.30 32.76 -22.67
CA MET A 494 8.91 32.29 -22.75
C MET A 494 8.22 32.75 -24.04
N GLU A 495 8.44 33.99 -24.48
CA GLU A 495 7.92 34.49 -25.76
C GLU A 495 8.46 33.69 -26.97
N LEU A 496 9.70 33.20 -26.89
CA LEU A 496 10.29 32.34 -27.93
C LEU A 496 9.67 30.92 -27.97
N ARG A 497 9.16 30.39 -26.85
CA ARG A 497 8.45 29.10 -26.80
C ARG A 497 7.02 29.21 -27.35
N VAL A 498 6.34 30.32 -27.09
CA VAL A 498 5.00 30.60 -27.65
C VAL A 498 5.07 30.78 -29.16
N ALA A 499 6.13 31.41 -29.68
CA ALA A 499 6.38 31.50 -31.12
C ALA A 499 6.56 30.13 -31.81
N ALA A 500 6.98 29.08 -31.08
CA ALA A 500 7.22 27.75 -31.62
C ALA A 500 5.96 26.86 -31.73
N LYS A 501 4.80 27.30 -31.20
CA LYS A 501 3.51 26.55 -31.21
C LYS A 501 3.54 25.15 -30.59
N VAL A 502 4.52 24.82 -29.75
CA VAL A 502 4.45 23.60 -28.91
C VAL A 502 3.40 23.85 -27.83
N GLY A 503 2.22 23.23 -27.98
CA GLY A 503 1.04 23.52 -27.15
C GLY A 503 0.92 22.65 -25.90
N PRO A 504 0.22 23.13 -24.87
CA PRO A 504 -0.46 22.28 -23.89
C PRO A 504 -1.96 22.18 -24.25
N SER A 505 -2.50 20.97 -24.22
CA SER A 505 -3.93 20.71 -24.20
C SER A 505 -4.12 19.40 -23.45
N ASP A 506 -4.68 19.56 -22.24
CA ASP A 506 -5.47 18.57 -21.55
C ASP A 506 -4.82 17.20 -21.33
N TYR A 507 -3.98 17.11 -20.29
CA TYR A 507 -3.96 15.90 -19.44
C TYR A 507 -3.29 16.14 -18.07
N MET A 508 -3.90 15.57 -17.03
CA MET A 508 -3.30 15.35 -15.71
C MET A 508 -3.78 13.98 -15.19
N GLY A 509 -3.20 12.91 -15.76
CA GLY A 509 -2.60 11.86 -14.94
C GLY A 509 -3.47 10.79 -14.26
N MET A 510 -4.51 10.30 -14.92
CA MET A 510 -4.84 8.86 -14.94
C MET A 510 -4.78 8.46 -16.42
N PRO A 511 -4.15 7.35 -16.83
CA PRO A 511 -4.32 6.89 -18.21
C PRO A 511 -5.81 6.58 -18.43
N GLU A 512 -6.41 7.16 -19.47
CA GLU A 512 -7.69 6.66 -19.95
C GLU A 512 -7.56 5.19 -20.36
N PRO A 513 -8.63 4.40 -20.20
CA PRO A 513 -8.71 3.11 -20.88
C PRO A 513 -8.40 3.28 -22.37
N GLY A 514 -7.61 2.34 -22.90
CA GLY A 514 -7.04 2.45 -24.24
C GLY A 514 -8.10 2.72 -25.32
N PRO A 515 -7.80 3.62 -26.29
CA PRO A 515 -8.81 4.08 -27.25
C PRO A 515 -9.42 2.89 -28.01
N PRO A 516 -10.75 2.92 -28.29
CA PRO A 516 -11.54 1.73 -28.61
C PRO A 516 -11.15 0.98 -29.90
N ASN A 517 -10.18 1.48 -30.66
CA ASN A 517 -9.58 0.80 -31.81
C ASN A 517 -8.05 1.01 -31.80
N GLY A 518 -7.32 0.17 -31.07
CA GLY A 518 -5.90 -0.08 -31.32
C GLY A 518 -5.68 -0.84 -32.64
N PRO A 519 -4.43 -0.95 -33.15
CA PRO A 519 -4.15 -1.66 -34.39
C PRO A 519 -4.64 -3.11 -34.28
N ASP A 520 -5.43 -3.57 -35.26
CA ASP A 520 -6.17 -4.85 -35.28
C ASP A 520 -5.52 -5.96 -34.43
N PHE A 521 -5.93 -6.02 -33.16
CA PHE A 521 -5.56 -7.10 -32.26
C PHE A 521 -6.35 -8.34 -32.66
N LEU A 522 -5.65 -9.35 -33.17
CA LEU A 522 -6.22 -10.68 -33.30
C LEU A 522 -6.54 -11.19 -31.87
N PRO A 523 -7.79 -11.53 -31.54
CA PRO A 523 -8.13 -12.05 -30.23
C PRO A 523 -7.42 -13.39 -30.01
N ILE A 524 -6.49 -13.43 -29.06
CA ILE A 524 -5.88 -14.68 -28.61
C ILE A 524 -6.85 -15.32 -27.62
N LYS A 525 -7.56 -16.35 -28.09
CA LYS A 525 -8.29 -17.27 -27.21
C LYS A 525 -7.30 -17.91 -26.23
N PRO A 526 -7.54 -17.90 -24.91
CA PRO A 526 -6.77 -18.70 -23.97
C PRO A 526 -6.77 -20.17 -24.42
N LYS A 527 -5.57 -20.76 -24.52
CA LYS A 527 -5.45 -22.21 -24.73
C LYS A 527 -5.80 -22.89 -23.41
N THR A 528 -6.93 -23.58 -23.40
CA THR A 528 -7.26 -24.60 -22.41
C THR A 528 -6.18 -25.68 -22.48
N VAL A 529 -5.38 -25.84 -21.43
CA VAL A 529 -4.59 -27.06 -21.24
C VAL A 529 -5.58 -28.14 -20.79
N LYS A 530 -5.65 -29.24 -21.53
CA LYS A 530 -6.48 -30.41 -21.19
C LYS A 530 -5.87 -31.20 -20.04
#